data_AF-A0A380P782-F1
#
_entry.id   AF-A0A380P782-F1
#
_cell.length_a   1.000
_cell.length_b   1.000
_cell.length_c   1.000
_cell.angle_alpha   90.00
_cell.angle_beta   90.00
_cell.angle_gamma   90.00
#
_symmetry.space_group_name_H-M   'P 1'
#
loop_
_entity.id
_entity.type
_entity.pdbx_description
1 polymer ?
#
loop_
_entity_poly.entity_id
_entity_poly.type
_entity_poly.pdbx_seq_one_letter_code
_entity_poly.pdbx_strand_id
1 'polypeptide(L)'
;MVRSWHLQLSNLDHQISDMKIAVNAHEVVYSQVLEPQANIRAELLRIEKEQRELWQEFAELPGRLNQQRSRLVVLKNKMRQIQRRVERQGLQGISNQYKSDFYIVSDELERSEKQMNAARINIDDVARQLAIVSTDLDSLDEATEKMLEAAAVTERLVRKAQNYPDNPEIVEATKQARYYYEREFDYTQAADILGAALEQVDPGILERTVTLYRQEQAALQAEFAEKETQTER
;
A
#
# COMPACT_ATOMS: atom_id res chain seq x y z
N MET A 1 -5.87 -20.09 26.03
CA MET A 1 -6.79 -20.87 25.18
C MET A 1 -6.47 -22.37 25.25
N VAL A 2 -5.34 -22.86 24.75
CA VAL A 2 -5.03 -24.31 24.84
C VAL A 2 -4.96 -24.84 26.27
N ARG A 3 -4.34 -24.10 27.21
CA ARG A 3 -4.31 -24.47 28.64
C ARG A 3 -5.69 -24.40 29.32
N SER A 4 -6.58 -23.51 28.89
CA SER A 4 -7.92 -23.41 29.47
C SER A 4 -8.80 -24.57 29.01
N TRP A 5 -8.72 -24.98 27.75
CA TRP A 5 -9.40 -26.20 27.29
C TRP A 5 -8.93 -27.45 28.02
N HIS A 6 -7.62 -27.56 28.31
CA HIS A 6 -7.09 -28.68 29.09
C HIS A 6 -7.73 -28.76 30.48
N LEU A 7 -7.86 -27.63 31.18
CA LEU A 7 -8.53 -27.56 32.48
C LEU A 7 -10.03 -27.87 32.38
N GLN A 8 -10.71 -27.35 31.36
CA GLN A 8 -12.13 -27.61 31.13
C GLN A 8 -12.40 -29.10 30.83
N LEU A 9 -11.61 -29.70 29.94
CA LEU A 9 -11.72 -31.12 29.60
C LEU A 9 -11.40 -32.02 30.81
N SER A 10 -10.41 -31.66 31.62
CA SER A 10 -10.12 -32.40 32.86
C SER A 10 -11.27 -32.32 33.88
N ASN A 11 -11.90 -31.16 34.03
CA ASN A 11 -13.07 -31.00 34.90
C ASN A 11 -14.27 -31.83 34.38
N LEU A 12 -14.53 -31.79 33.07
CA LEU A 12 -15.57 -32.62 32.46
C LEU A 12 -15.28 -34.11 32.62
N ASP A 13 -14.02 -34.54 32.50
CA ASP A 13 -13.63 -35.95 32.71
C ASP A 13 -13.88 -36.40 34.17
N HIS A 14 -13.55 -35.56 35.15
CA HIS A 14 -13.89 -35.81 36.55
C HIS A 14 -15.42 -35.92 36.75
N GLN A 15 -16.21 -35.00 36.20
CA GLN A 15 -17.68 -35.04 36.29
C GLN A 15 -18.27 -36.31 35.65
N ILE A 16 -17.73 -36.73 34.50
CA ILE A 16 -18.14 -37.98 33.83
C ILE A 16 -17.77 -39.20 34.70
N SER A 17 -16.58 -39.21 35.30
CA SER A 17 -16.12 -40.29 36.18
C SER A 17 -17.01 -40.42 37.42
N ASP A 18 -17.28 -39.31 38.11
CA ASP A 18 -18.13 -39.29 39.30
C ASP A 18 -19.56 -39.76 38.97
N MET A 19 -20.09 -39.31 37.84
CA MET A 19 -21.40 -39.74 37.33
C MET A 19 -21.43 -41.24 37.01
N LYS A 20 -20.39 -41.79 36.39
CA LYS A 20 -20.26 -43.24 36.14
C LYS A 20 -20.24 -44.03 37.44
N ILE A 21 -19.50 -43.57 38.45
CA ILE A 21 -19.43 -44.21 39.77
C ILE A 21 -20.82 -44.23 40.41
N ALA A 22 -21.51 -43.09 40.43
CA ALA A 22 -22.82 -42.96 41.06
C ALA A 22 -23.91 -43.80 40.36
N VAL A 23 -23.88 -43.87 39.02
CA VAL A 23 -24.75 -44.75 38.23
C VAL A 23 -24.48 -46.23 38.53
N ASN A 24 -23.21 -46.64 38.57
CA ASN A 24 -22.83 -48.02 38.87
C ASN A 24 -23.19 -48.44 40.31
N ALA A 25 -23.14 -47.51 41.26
CA ALA A 25 -23.55 -47.72 42.64
C ALA A 25 -25.08 -47.81 42.83
N HIS A 26 -25.88 -47.57 41.77
CA HIS A 26 -27.35 -47.49 41.81
C HIS A 26 -27.88 -46.40 42.76
N GLU A 27 -27.07 -45.39 43.07
CA GLU A 27 -27.38 -44.35 44.06
C GLU A 27 -28.16 -43.17 43.46
N VAL A 28 -28.40 -43.16 42.14
CA VAL A 28 -28.98 -42.02 41.42
C VAL A 28 -30.19 -42.43 40.58
N VAL A 29 -31.24 -41.61 40.59
CA VAL A 29 -32.38 -41.79 39.67
C VAL A 29 -31.93 -41.35 38.27
N TYR A 30 -32.12 -42.21 37.25
CA TYR A 30 -31.71 -41.92 35.87
C TYR A 30 -32.18 -40.55 35.33
N SER A 31 -33.35 -40.06 35.76
CA SER A 31 -33.87 -38.73 35.39
C SER A 31 -33.04 -37.57 35.94
N GLN A 32 -32.29 -37.76 37.02
CA GLN A 32 -31.40 -36.75 37.62
C GLN A 32 -30.03 -36.70 36.94
N VAL A 33 -29.66 -37.74 36.18
CA VAL A 33 -28.38 -37.85 35.46
C VAL A 33 -28.44 -37.22 34.06
N LEU A 34 -29.65 -37.11 33.50
CA LEU A 34 -29.86 -36.65 32.12
C LEU A 34 -29.47 -35.18 31.90
N GLU A 35 -29.85 -34.30 32.83
CA GLU A 35 -29.51 -32.87 32.79
C GLU A 35 -27.98 -32.63 32.86
N PRO A 36 -27.24 -33.16 33.85
CA PRO A 36 -25.78 -33.09 33.87
C PRO A 36 -25.12 -33.64 32.60
N GLN A 37 -25.60 -34.78 32.08
CA GLN A 37 -25.07 -35.37 30.85
C GLN A 37 -25.31 -34.47 29.63
N ALA A 38 -26.47 -33.82 29.54
CA ALA A 38 -26.77 -32.88 28.46
C ALA A 38 -25.85 -31.65 28.53
N ASN A 39 -25.58 -31.14 29.73
CA ASN A 39 -24.68 -30.00 29.94
C ASN A 39 -23.23 -30.34 29.57
N ILE A 40 -22.73 -31.52 29.98
CA ILE A 40 -21.39 -32.00 29.60
C ILE A 40 -21.28 -32.13 28.08
N ARG A 41 -22.32 -32.69 27.43
CA ARG A 41 -22.34 -32.80 25.96
C ARG A 41 -22.29 -31.43 25.28
N ALA A 42 -23.07 -30.46 25.77
CA ALA A 42 -23.07 -29.11 25.23
C ALA A 42 -21.69 -28.44 25.36
N GLU A 43 -21.03 -28.63 26.49
CA GLU A 43 -19.70 -28.06 26.74
C GLU A 43 -18.61 -28.73 25.89
N LEU A 44 -18.66 -30.06 25.70
CA LEU A 44 -17.75 -30.77 24.79
C LEU A 44 -17.92 -30.29 23.34
N LEU A 45 -19.16 -30.10 22.88
CA LEU A 45 -19.45 -29.56 21.54
C LEU A 45 -18.94 -28.12 21.39
N ARG A 46 -19.06 -27.29 22.43
CA ARG A 46 -18.50 -25.94 22.45
C ARG A 46 -16.99 -25.97 22.30
N ILE A 47 -16.29 -26.77 23.11
CA ILE A 47 -14.83 -26.90 23.07
C ILE A 47 -14.38 -27.45 21.71
N GLU A 48 -15.06 -28.46 21.18
CA GLU A 48 -14.76 -29.02 19.86
C GLU A 48 -14.88 -27.96 18.76
N LYS A 49 -15.94 -27.14 18.79
CA LYS A 49 -16.13 -26.06 17.83
C LYS A 49 -14.97 -25.05 17.91
N GLU A 50 -14.62 -24.59 19.09
CA GLU A 50 -13.53 -23.63 19.29
C GLU A 50 -12.16 -24.20 18.87
N GLN A 51 -11.92 -25.48 19.12
CA GLN A 51 -10.70 -26.18 18.67
C GLN A 51 -10.63 -26.28 17.15
N ARG A 52 -11.76 -26.58 16.49
CA ARG A 52 -11.84 -26.63 15.03
C ARG A 52 -11.61 -25.25 14.40
N GLU A 53 -12.22 -24.21 14.94
CA GLU A 53 -12.02 -22.82 14.50
C GLU A 53 -10.55 -22.41 14.61
N LEU A 54 -9.92 -22.65 15.77
CA LEU A 54 -8.50 -22.34 15.97
C LEU A 54 -7.61 -23.17 15.02
N TRP A 55 -7.94 -24.43 14.78
CA TRP A 55 -7.19 -25.26 13.83
C TRP A 55 -7.29 -24.73 12.40
N GLN A 56 -8.47 -24.28 11.98
CA GLN A 56 -8.66 -23.65 10.68
C GLN A 56 -7.82 -22.37 10.55
N GLU A 57 -7.83 -21.50 11.56
CA GLU A 57 -6.97 -20.31 11.57
C GLU A 57 -5.49 -20.67 11.43
N PHE A 58 -5.00 -21.69 12.15
CA PHE A 58 -3.62 -22.16 12.05
C PHE A 58 -3.28 -22.74 10.66
N ALA A 59 -4.21 -23.50 10.08
CA ALA A 59 -4.04 -24.09 8.75
C ALA A 59 -3.92 -23.02 7.65
N GLU A 60 -4.56 -21.86 7.83
CA GLU A 60 -4.51 -20.75 6.88
C GLU A 60 -3.27 -19.85 7.01
N LEU A 61 -2.58 -19.85 8.16
CA LEU A 61 -1.44 -18.94 8.41
C LEU A 61 -0.34 -19.00 7.34
N PRO A 62 0.10 -20.17 6.83
CA PRO A 62 1.13 -20.22 5.79
C PRO A 62 0.67 -19.56 4.49
N GLY A 63 -0.61 -19.75 4.11
CA GLY A 63 -1.20 -19.12 2.94
C GLY A 63 -1.27 -17.60 3.08
N ARG A 64 -1.76 -17.13 4.23
CA ARG A 64 -1.81 -15.70 4.57
C ARG A 64 -0.41 -15.07 4.57
N LEU A 65 0.59 -15.74 5.13
CA LEU A 65 1.96 -15.27 5.14
C LEU A 65 2.54 -15.15 3.72
N ASN A 66 2.35 -16.18 2.89
CA ASN A 66 2.81 -16.16 1.50
C ASN A 66 2.15 -15.03 0.70
N GLN A 67 0.86 -14.79 0.89
CA GLN A 67 0.17 -13.66 0.28
C GLN A 67 0.80 -12.32 0.68
N GLN A 68 1.10 -12.11 1.97
CA GLN A 68 1.75 -10.87 2.40
C GLN A 68 3.18 -10.74 1.85
N ARG A 69 3.92 -11.84 1.73
CA ARG A 69 5.25 -11.84 1.08
C ARG A 69 5.17 -11.44 -0.39
N SER A 70 4.22 -12.00 -1.14
CA SER A 70 3.98 -11.61 -2.53
C SER A 70 3.63 -10.13 -2.63
N ARG A 71 2.77 -9.62 -1.73
CA ARG A 71 2.44 -8.20 -1.67
C ARG A 71 3.67 -7.32 -1.42
N LEU A 72 4.53 -7.69 -0.47
CA LEU A 72 5.78 -6.97 -0.19
C LEU A 72 6.67 -6.89 -1.44
N VAL A 73 6.81 -7.97 -2.20
CA VAL A 73 7.58 -7.97 -3.46
C VAL A 73 6.99 -6.99 -4.48
N VAL A 74 5.67 -6.97 -4.64
CA VAL A 74 4.99 -6.03 -5.54
C VAL A 74 5.25 -4.59 -5.12
N LEU A 75 5.10 -4.26 -3.83
CA LEU A 75 5.36 -2.91 -3.32
C LEU A 75 6.82 -2.48 -3.50
N LYS A 76 7.79 -3.38 -3.28
CA LYS A 76 9.21 -3.13 -3.57
C LYS A 76 9.47 -2.85 -5.05
N ASN A 77 8.81 -3.58 -5.94
CA ASN A 77 8.93 -3.34 -7.37
C ASN A 77 8.31 -2.00 -7.77
N LYS A 78 7.15 -1.64 -7.21
CA LYS A 78 6.52 -0.33 -7.43
C LYS A 78 7.43 0.81 -6.98
N MET A 79 8.02 0.73 -5.79
CA MET A 79 8.97 1.73 -5.28
C MET A 79 10.18 1.91 -6.22
N ARG A 80 10.76 0.79 -6.70
CA ARG A 80 11.86 0.83 -7.68
C ARG A 80 11.44 1.44 -9.01
N GLN A 81 10.22 1.21 -9.47
CA GLN A 81 9.70 1.80 -10.70
C GLN A 81 9.52 3.33 -10.56
N ILE A 82 9.00 3.80 -9.42
CA ILE A 82 8.93 5.22 -9.07
C ILE A 82 10.33 5.84 -9.14
N GLN A 83 11.30 5.26 -8.44
CA GLN A 83 12.69 5.73 -8.45
C GLN A 83 13.27 5.80 -9.88
N ARG A 84 13.13 4.74 -10.66
CA ARG A 84 13.61 4.69 -12.05
C ARG A 84 12.94 5.71 -12.96
N ARG A 85 11.67 6.06 -12.76
CA ARG A 85 11.00 7.12 -13.54
C ARG A 85 11.63 8.48 -13.28
N VAL A 86 11.89 8.80 -12.00
CA VAL A 86 12.56 10.05 -11.63
C VAL A 86 13.98 10.09 -12.21
N GLU A 87 14.76 9.02 -12.05
CA GLU A 87 16.13 8.95 -12.57
C GLU A 87 16.21 9.08 -14.09
N ARG A 88 15.28 8.46 -14.83
CA ARG A 88 15.25 8.52 -16.30
C ARG A 88 14.97 9.92 -16.85
N GLN A 89 14.24 10.75 -16.12
CA GLN A 89 13.93 12.11 -16.55
C GLN A 89 15.13 13.06 -16.40
N GLY A 90 16.15 12.68 -15.63
CA GLY A 90 17.39 13.46 -15.54
C GLY A 90 17.19 14.88 -15.00
N LEU A 91 16.21 15.07 -14.11
CA LEU A 91 15.92 16.37 -13.50
C LEU A 91 17.17 16.91 -12.79
N GLN A 92 17.39 18.23 -12.91
CA GLN A 92 18.53 18.91 -12.30
C GLN A 92 18.55 18.79 -10.77
N GLY A 93 17.37 18.63 -10.16
CA GLY A 93 17.20 18.34 -8.75
C GLY A 93 15.78 17.83 -8.47
N ILE A 94 15.48 17.63 -7.21
CA ILE A 94 14.14 17.26 -6.73
C ILE A 94 13.91 18.00 -5.41
N SER A 95 12.66 18.40 -5.15
CA SER A 95 12.33 19.17 -3.96
C SER A 95 12.66 18.40 -2.68
N ASN A 96 13.02 19.13 -1.62
CA ASN A 96 13.31 18.50 -0.33
C ASN A 96 12.09 17.78 0.25
N GLN A 97 10.89 18.30 -0.01
CA GLN A 97 9.64 17.67 0.39
C GLN A 97 9.49 16.29 -0.26
N TYR A 98 9.63 16.20 -1.59
CA TYR A 98 9.53 14.92 -2.30
C TYR A 98 10.59 13.92 -1.84
N LYS A 99 11.84 14.36 -1.59
CA LYS A 99 12.89 13.50 -1.02
C LYS A 99 12.48 12.93 0.33
N SER A 100 11.94 13.78 1.21
CA SER A 100 11.48 13.36 2.53
C SER A 100 10.39 12.30 2.43
N ASP A 101 9.39 12.55 1.58
CA ASP A 101 8.28 11.62 1.37
C ASP A 101 8.77 10.28 0.82
N PHE A 102 9.67 10.32 -0.17
CA PHE A 102 10.30 9.11 -0.71
C PHE A 102 11.05 8.31 0.37
N TYR A 103 11.84 8.97 1.22
CA TYR A 103 12.58 8.29 2.28
C TYR A 103 11.68 7.71 3.37
N ILE A 104 10.62 8.42 3.76
CA ILE A 104 9.64 7.92 4.73
C ILE A 104 9.03 6.62 4.23
N VAL A 105 8.52 6.60 2.99
CA VAL A 105 7.90 5.41 2.40
C VAL A 105 8.90 4.28 2.22
N SER A 106 10.14 4.59 1.81
CA SER A 106 11.24 3.62 1.70
C SER A 106 11.56 2.96 3.03
N ASP A 107 11.69 3.75 4.10
CA ASP A 107 12.02 3.27 5.44
C ASP A 107 10.90 2.41 6.00
N GLU A 108 9.63 2.78 5.79
CA GLU A 108 8.48 1.99 6.23
C GLU A 108 8.38 0.65 5.50
N LEU A 109 8.70 0.63 4.21
CA LEU A 109 8.76 -0.59 3.41
C LEU A 109 9.91 -1.50 3.89
N GLU A 110 11.08 -0.94 4.18
CA GLU A 110 12.22 -1.70 4.74
C GLU A 110 11.90 -2.26 6.14
N ARG A 111 11.23 -1.48 7.00
CA ARG A 111 10.76 -1.95 8.31
C ARG A 111 9.79 -3.12 8.16
N SER A 112 8.85 -3.02 7.22
CA SER A 112 7.89 -4.09 6.92
C SER A 112 8.59 -5.37 6.44
N GLU A 113 9.62 -5.23 5.61
CA GLU A 113 10.46 -6.36 5.17
C GLU A 113 11.21 -7.01 6.34
N LYS A 114 11.81 -6.21 7.23
CA LYS A 114 12.51 -6.72 8.43
C LYS A 114 11.56 -7.51 9.34
N GLN A 115 10.36 -6.99 9.58
CA GLN A 115 9.34 -7.69 10.38
C GLN A 115 8.90 -9.00 9.71
N MET A 116 8.73 -9.01 8.39
CA MET A 116 8.35 -10.20 7.62
C MET A 116 9.42 -11.31 7.66
N ASN A 117 10.70 -10.94 7.82
CA ASN A 117 11.82 -11.87 7.86
C ASN A 117 12.19 -12.31 9.29
N ALA A 118 11.46 -11.86 10.31
CA ALA A 118 11.70 -12.25 11.68
C ALA A 118 11.37 -13.73 11.93
N ALA A 119 12.02 -14.35 12.93
CA ALA A 119 11.76 -15.73 13.32
C ALA A 119 10.32 -15.98 13.82
N ARG A 120 9.68 -14.93 14.34
CA ARG A 120 8.27 -14.91 14.74
C ARG A 120 7.63 -13.68 14.13
N ILE A 121 6.51 -13.86 13.43
CA ILE A 121 5.88 -12.82 12.64
C ILE A 121 4.45 -12.64 13.15
N ASN A 122 4.07 -11.40 13.45
CA ASN A 122 2.67 -11.06 13.59
C ASN A 122 2.11 -10.71 12.19
N ILE A 123 1.40 -11.66 11.58
CA ILE A 123 0.88 -11.51 10.21
C ILE A 123 -0.10 -10.34 10.12
N ASP A 124 -0.92 -10.11 11.15
CA ASP A 124 -1.93 -9.05 11.14
C ASP A 124 -1.30 -7.66 11.20
N ASP A 125 -0.25 -7.50 12.02
CA ASP A 125 0.48 -6.23 12.10
C ASP A 125 1.21 -5.93 10.79
N VAL A 126 1.89 -6.92 10.21
CA VAL A 126 2.57 -6.75 8.92
C VAL A 126 1.57 -6.47 7.80
N ALA A 127 0.42 -7.15 7.78
CA ALA A 127 -0.63 -6.88 6.81
C ALA A 127 -1.17 -5.44 6.90
N ARG A 128 -1.36 -4.93 8.13
CA ARG A 128 -1.76 -3.54 8.37
C ARG A 128 -0.69 -2.57 7.89
N GLN A 129 0.58 -2.82 8.20
CA GLN A 129 1.68 -1.96 7.79
C GLN A 129 1.88 -1.94 6.27
N LEU A 130 1.76 -3.10 5.60
CA LEU A 130 1.79 -3.17 4.14
C LEU A 130 0.60 -2.45 3.49
N ALA A 131 -0.55 -2.32 4.16
CA ALA A 131 -1.68 -1.53 3.67
C ALA A 131 -1.42 -0.03 3.73
N ILE A 132 -0.78 0.45 4.81
CA ILE A 132 -0.33 1.83 4.96
C ILE A 132 0.69 2.16 3.87
N VAL A 133 1.77 1.38 3.78
CA VAL A 133 2.82 1.55 2.77
C VAL A 133 2.27 1.50 1.34
N SER A 134 1.25 0.68 1.08
CA SER A 134 0.57 0.66 -0.22
C SER A 134 -0.07 2.01 -0.55
N THR A 135 -0.76 2.62 0.42
CA THR A 135 -1.44 3.91 0.25
C THR A 135 -0.42 5.04 0.09
N ASP A 136 0.67 5.00 0.85
CA ASP A 136 1.72 6.01 0.77
C ASP A 136 2.52 5.89 -0.53
N LEU A 137 2.74 4.66 -1.03
CA LEU A 137 3.31 4.42 -2.36
C LEU A 137 2.40 4.93 -3.47
N ASP A 138 1.08 4.78 -3.36
CA ASP A 138 0.14 5.33 -4.34
C ASP A 138 0.18 6.87 -4.34
N SER A 139 0.26 7.48 -3.16
CA SER A 139 0.38 8.94 -3.01
C SER A 139 1.73 9.46 -3.55
N LEU A 140 2.82 8.74 -3.28
CA LEU A 140 4.15 9.05 -3.81
C LEU A 140 4.19 8.91 -5.33
N ASP A 141 3.55 7.88 -5.88
CA ASP A 141 3.41 7.66 -7.33
C ASP A 141 2.70 8.84 -8.00
N GLU A 142 1.55 9.27 -7.45
CA GLU A 142 0.83 10.44 -7.95
C GLU A 142 1.67 11.73 -7.85
N ALA A 143 2.35 11.94 -6.72
CA ALA A 143 3.24 13.09 -6.54
C ALA A 143 4.40 13.08 -7.55
N THR A 144 4.93 11.89 -7.85
CA THR A 144 5.97 11.69 -8.87
C THR A 144 5.45 12.10 -10.24
N GLU A 145 4.30 11.57 -10.65
CA GLU A 145 3.71 11.89 -11.97
C GLU A 145 3.43 13.39 -12.11
N LYS A 146 2.87 14.03 -11.08
CA LYS A 146 2.66 15.49 -11.06
C LYS A 146 3.97 16.26 -11.19
N MET A 147 5.00 15.86 -10.44
CA MET A 147 6.31 16.50 -10.49
C MET A 147 6.93 16.40 -11.89
N LEU A 148 6.89 15.21 -12.51
CA LEU A 148 7.44 14.97 -13.84
C LEU A 148 6.66 15.71 -14.94
N GLU A 149 5.33 15.71 -14.84
CA GLU A 149 4.46 16.47 -15.74
C GLU A 149 4.76 17.97 -15.64
N ALA A 150 4.79 18.51 -14.43
CA ALA A 150 5.06 19.92 -14.20
C ALA A 150 6.44 20.33 -14.73
N ALA A 151 7.46 19.48 -14.57
CA ALA A 151 8.79 19.74 -15.10
C ALA A 151 8.77 19.84 -16.64
N ALA A 152 8.22 18.82 -17.30
CA ALA A 152 8.16 18.76 -18.76
C ALA A 152 7.27 19.85 -19.39
N VAL A 153 6.16 20.19 -18.72
CA VAL A 153 5.25 21.25 -19.14
C VAL A 153 5.93 22.61 -18.99
N THR A 154 6.62 22.88 -17.88
CA THR A 154 7.34 24.14 -17.67
C THR A 154 8.34 24.40 -18.79
N GLU A 155 9.12 23.39 -19.19
CA GLU A 155 10.07 23.55 -20.30
C GLU A 155 9.40 23.92 -21.63
N ARG A 156 8.22 23.34 -21.92
CA ARG A 156 7.42 23.69 -23.11
C ARG A 156 6.90 25.12 -23.03
N LEU A 157 6.40 25.52 -21.86
CA LEU A 157 5.92 26.88 -21.61
C LEU A 157 7.05 27.90 -21.75
N VAL A 158 8.26 27.61 -21.27
CA VAL A 158 9.45 28.46 -21.46
C VAL A 158 9.77 28.64 -22.94
N ARG A 159 9.72 27.56 -23.74
CA ARG A 159 9.89 27.67 -25.21
C ARG A 159 8.79 28.52 -25.84
N LYS A 160 7.54 28.42 -25.38
CA LYS A 160 6.47 29.28 -25.89
C LYS A 160 6.67 30.74 -25.50
N ALA A 161 7.07 31.01 -24.26
CA ALA A 161 7.30 32.35 -23.73
C ALA A 161 8.33 33.13 -24.55
N GLN A 162 9.30 32.44 -25.17
CA GLN A 162 10.27 33.06 -26.09
C GLN A 162 9.63 33.73 -27.33
N ASN A 163 8.39 33.39 -27.68
CA ASN A 163 7.67 34.05 -28.77
C ASN A 163 7.13 35.43 -28.39
N TYR A 164 7.18 35.81 -27.11
CA TYR A 164 6.68 37.08 -26.58
C TYR A 164 7.78 37.91 -25.91
N PRO A 165 8.86 38.28 -26.64
CA PRO A 165 10.01 38.98 -26.05
C PRO A 165 9.67 40.39 -25.55
N ASP A 166 8.66 41.02 -26.14
CA ASP A 166 8.27 42.40 -25.83
C ASP A 166 7.21 42.51 -24.73
N ASN A 167 6.70 41.38 -24.21
CA ASN A 167 5.73 41.38 -23.13
C ASN A 167 6.45 41.31 -21.76
N PRO A 168 6.47 42.41 -20.98
CA PRO A 168 7.21 42.45 -19.72
C PRO A 168 6.65 41.47 -18.67
N GLU A 169 5.35 41.20 -18.66
CA GLU A 169 4.73 40.27 -17.72
C GLU A 169 5.20 38.83 -17.97
N ILE A 170 5.26 38.41 -19.24
CA ILE A 170 5.75 37.09 -19.62
C ILE A 170 7.25 36.94 -19.32
N VAL A 171 8.03 38.00 -19.58
CA VAL A 171 9.47 38.01 -19.28
C VAL A 171 9.72 37.85 -17.77
N GLU A 172 8.99 38.59 -16.93
CA GLU A 172 9.12 38.47 -15.47
C GLU A 172 8.62 37.12 -14.96
N ALA A 173 7.47 36.63 -15.44
CA ALA A 173 6.97 35.29 -15.09
C ALA A 173 7.96 34.19 -15.48
N THR A 174 8.64 34.33 -16.63
CA THR A 174 9.68 33.39 -17.06
C THR A 174 10.88 33.37 -16.11
N LYS A 175 11.30 34.53 -15.59
CA LYS A 175 12.38 34.62 -14.59
C LYS A 175 11.97 33.97 -13.27
N GLN A 176 10.76 34.23 -12.81
CA GLN A 176 10.22 33.62 -11.59
C GLN A 176 10.09 32.10 -11.74
N ALA A 177 9.55 31.61 -12.86
CA ALA A 177 9.44 30.19 -13.12
C ALA A 177 10.81 29.50 -13.13
N ARG A 178 11.84 30.13 -13.74
CA ARG A 178 13.22 29.61 -13.69
C ARG A 178 13.77 29.54 -12.27
N TYR A 179 13.47 30.52 -11.42
CA TYR A 179 13.89 30.46 -10.01
C TYR A 179 13.32 29.21 -9.31
N TYR A 180 12.01 28.98 -9.43
CA TYR A 180 11.38 27.81 -8.82
C TYR A 180 11.85 26.49 -9.45
N TYR A 181 12.09 26.47 -10.76
CA TYR A 181 12.56 25.28 -11.48
C TYR A 181 14.00 24.89 -11.11
N GLU A 182 14.92 25.87 -11.10
CA GLU A 182 16.37 25.62 -11.01
C GLU A 182 16.90 25.73 -9.56
N ARG A 183 16.24 26.48 -8.67
CA ARG A 183 16.70 26.73 -7.29
C ARG A 183 15.89 25.97 -6.25
N GLU A 184 14.57 26.10 -6.30
CA GLU A 184 13.68 25.46 -5.32
C GLU A 184 13.30 24.02 -5.73
N PHE A 185 13.50 23.67 -7.01
CA PHE A 185 13.04 22.42 -7.61
C PHE A 185 11.53 22.19 -7.43
N ASP A 186 10.76 23.30 -7.38
CA ASP A 186 9.30 23.30 -7.34
C ASP A 186 8.75 23.49 -8.75
N TYR A 187 8.67 22.37 -9.46
CA TYR A 187 8.22 22.33 -10.85
C TYR A 187 6.76 22.75 -11.01
N THR A 188 5.93 22.48 -10.00
CA THR A 188 4.50 22.84 -10.02
C THR A 188 4.34 24.35 -9.96
N GLN A 189 5.03 25.00 -9.01
CA GLN A 189 5.02 26.46 -8.93
C GLN A 189 5.59 27.11 -10.19
N ALA A 190 6.65 26.54 -10.76
CA ALA A 190 7.21 27.05 -12.02
C ALA A 190 6.21 26.97 -13.19
N ALA A 191 5.49 25.85 -13.31
CA ALA A 191 4.46 25.67 -14.33
C ALA A 191 3.28 26.62 -14.14
N ASP A 192 2.81 26.79 -12.90
CA ASP A 192 1.66 27.62 -12.56
C ASP A 192 1.93 29.10 -12.83
N ILE A 193 3.09 29.63 -12.39
CA ILE A 193 3.47 31.03 -12.60
C ILE A 193 3.55 31.36 -14.09
N LEU A 194 4.25 30.54 -14.86
CA LEU A 194 4.43 30.79 -16.28
C LEU A 194 3.16 30.51 -17.09
N GLY A 195 2.42 29.47 -16.71
CA GLY A 195 1.13 29.13 -17.30
C GLY A 195 0.12 30.26 -17.13
N ALA A 196 -0.01 30.81 -15.93
CA ALA A 196 -0.93 31.92 -15.65
C ALA A 196 -0.60 33.19 -16.45
N ALA A 197 0.68 33.49 -16.66
CA ALA A 197 1.09 34.63 -17.49
C ALA A 197 0.81 34.39 -18.98
N LEU A 198 1.07 33.17 -19.48
CA LEU A 198 0.81 32.82 -20.87
C LEU A 198 -0.69 32.71 -21.19
N GLU A 199 -1.52 32.37 -20.21
CA GLU A 199 -2.97 32.31 -20.36
C GLU A 199 -3.59 33.66 -20.72
N GLN A 200 -2.96 34.78 -20.33
CA GLN A 200 -3.42 36.13 -20.69
C GLN A 200 -3.25 36.46 -22.18
N VAL A 201 -2.29 35.83 -22.84
CA VAL A 201 -1.99 36.08 -24.27
C VAL A 201 -2.47 34.96 -25.19
N ASP A 202 -2.51 33.72 -24.70
CA ASP A 202 -2.92 32.53 -25.46
C ASP A 202 -3.77 31.63 -24.55
N PRO A 203 -5.07 31.93 -24.39
CA PRO A 203 -5.96 31.15 -23.53
C PRO A 203 -5.98 29.66 -23.89
N GLY A 204 -6.05 28.80 -22.89
CA GLY A 204 -6.02 27.35 -22.99
C GLY A 204 -4.63 26.78 -23.30
N ILE A 205 -3.56 27.58 -23.24
CA ILE A 205 -2.21 27.09 -23.56
C ILE A 205 -1.73 26.07 -22.53
N LEU A 206 -1.99 26.30 -21.25
CA LEU A 206 -1.58 25.40 -20.18
C LEU A 206 -2.25 24.04 -20.36
N GLU A 207 -3.57 24.02 -20.51
CA GLU A 207 -4.36 22.80 -20.69
C GLU A 207 -3.94 22.04 -21.96
N ARG A 208 -3.72 22.74 -23.08
CA ARG A 208 -3.22 22.11 -24.32
C ARG A 208 -1.85 21.49 -24.12
N THR A 209 -0.95 22.16 -23.42
CA THR A 209 0.42 21.68 -23.19
C THR A 209 0.44 20.44 -22.28
N VAL A 210 -0.36 20.45 -21.22
CA VAL A 210 -0.57 19.30 -20.33
C VAL A 210 -1.19 18.14 -21.08
N THR A 211 -2.24 18.38 -21.86
CA THR A 211 -2.93 17.35 -22.64
C THR A 211 -1.98 16.70 -23.64
N LEU A 212 -1.18 17.50 -24.36
CA LEU A 212 -0.19 17.02 -25.30
C LEU A 212 0.86 16.14 -24.59
N TYR A 213 1.37 16.58 -23.44
CA TYR A 213 2.32 15.78 -22.65
C TYR A 213 1.73 14.42 -22.26
N ARG A 214 0.50 14.40 -21.74
CA ARG A 214 -0.17 13.14 -21.33
C ARG A 214 -0.41 12.20 -22.51
N GLN A 215 -0.79 12.74 -23.67
CA GLN A 215 -0.96 11.94 -24.89
C GLN A 215 0.36 11.30 -25.35
N GLU A 216 1.45 12.05 -25.33
CA GLU A 216 2.79 11.53 -25.66
C GLU A 216 3.24 10.45 -24.67
N GLN A 217 2.99 10.64 -23.36
CA GLN A 217 3.29 9.61 -22.36
C GLN A 217 2.46 8.35 -22.58
N ALA A 218 1.17 8.47 -22.86
CA ALA A 218 0.29 7.33 -23.13
C ALA A 218 0.72 6.57 -24.40
N ALA A 219 1.11 7.28 -25.46
CA ALA A 219 1.61 6.67 -26.69
C ALA A 219 2.93 5.91 -26.44
N LEU A 220 3.88 6.50 -25.71
CA LEU A 220 5.13 5.83 -25.34
C LEU A 220 4.86 4.56 -24.54
N GLN A 221 3.96 4.60 -23.55
CA GLN A 221 3.60 3.44 -22.76
C GLN A 221 2.97 2.32 -23.60
N ALA A 222 2.09 2.67 -24.55
CA ALA A 222 1.51 1.71 -25.49
C ALA A 222 2.57 1.04 -26.37
N GLU A 223 3.51 1.81 -26.93
CA GLU A 223 4.61 1.28 -27.74
C GLU A 223 5.53 0.33 -26.97
N PHE A 224 5.80 0.61 -25.68
CA PHE A 224 6.59 -0.29 -24.83
C PHE A 224 5.83 -1.59 -24.53
N ALA A 225 4.53 -1.52 -24.24
CA ALA A 225 3.71 -2.70 -23.98
C ALA A 225 3.59 -3.62 -25.22
N GLU A 226 3.45 -3.04 -26.41
CA GLU A 226 3.43 -3.80 -27.66
C GLU A 226 4.75 -4.55 -27.92
N LYS A 227 5.90 -3.93 -27.63
CA LYS A 227 7.22 -4.57 -27.80
C LYS A 227 7.46 -5.71 -26.80
N GLU A 228 6.99 -5.60 -25.56
CA GLU A 228 7.09 -6.68 -24.57
C GLU A 228 6.27 -7.91 -25.00
N THR A 229 5.04 -7.70 -25.48
CA THR A 229 4.19 -8.81 -25.98
C THR A 229 4.69 -9.50 -27.25
N GLN A 230 5.49 -8.82 -28.08
CA GLN A 230 6.12 -9.39 -29.27
C GLN A 230 7.41 -10.18 -28.95
N THR A 231 8.05 -9.90 -27.82
CA THR A 231 9.30 -10.57 -27.41
C THR A 231 9.01 -11.91 -26.68
N GLU A 232 7.78 -12.09 -26.20
CA GLU A 232 7.30 -13.32 -25.53
C GLU A 232 6.58 -14.31 -26.47
N ARG A 233 6.54 -14.03 -27.79
CA ARG A 233 6.00 -14.94 -28.83
C ARG A 233 7.11 -15.55 -29.66
#